data_AF-A0A2G9TQR4-F1
#
_entry.id   AF-A0A2G9TQR4-F1
#
_cell.length_a   1.000
_cell.length_b   1.000
_cell.length_c   1.000
_cell.angle_alpha   90.00
_cell.angle_beta   90.00
_cell.angle_gamma   90.00
#
_symmetry.space_group_name_H-M   'P 1'
#
loop_
_entity.id
_entity.type
_entity.pdbx_description
1 polymer ?
#
loop_
_entity_poly.entity_id
_entity_poly.type
_entity_poly.pdbx_seq_one_letter_code
_entity_poly.pdbx_strand_id
1 'polypeptide(L)'
;MESLPKAWGPQSSNYFMRDFVEYEKGMSEIEGEEEVEGAVPRDPNTLNFKDLASFLEWPEYKYWRGFLRFKDNSTELERFFFTTAYHGEELREWIRRDKMLKEWRAVVDRYKPEFNVSVYYDDAIYLDLIENMPTDTWQTRAAAKRLTHFHFTTRK
;
A
#
# COMPACT_ATOMS: atom_id res chain seq x y z
N MET A 1 -5.53 6.20 5.51
CA MET A 1 -4.20 6.06 6.12
C MET A 1 -3.73 7.38 6.71
N GLU A 2 -3.69 8.46 5.93
CA GLU A 2 -3.25 9.80 6.39
C GLU A 2 -4.05 10.40 7.55
N SER A 3 -5.30 9.97 7.76
CA SER A 3 -6.16 10.43 8.85
C SER A 3 -5.90 9.75 10.20
N LEU A 4 -4.95 8.80 10.27
CA LEU A 4 -4.64 8.11 11.51
C LEU A 4 -3.87 9.02 12.48
N PRO A 5 -4.06 8.92 13.80
CA PRO A 5 -3.57 9.90 14.79
C PRO A 5 -2.06 10.14 14.84
N LYS A 6 -1.26 9.28 14.19
CA LYS A 6 0.22 9.33 14.14
C LYS A 6 0.77 9.43 12.72
N ALA A 7 -0.12 9.53 11.73
CA ALA A 7 0.28 9.82 10.37
C ALA A 7 0.75 11.28 10.32
N TRP A 8 1.83 11.53 9.57
CA TRP A 8 2.28 12.89 9.31
C TRP A 8 1.33 13.66 8.37
N GLY A 9 0.24 13.04 7.89
CA GLY A 9 -0.73 13.66 6.99
C GLY A 9 -0.30 13.63 5.51
N PRO A 10 -1.04 14.34 4.64
CA PRO A 10 -0.87 14.29 3.19
C PRO A 10 0.55 14.65 2.71
N GLN A 11 1.22 15.59 3.36
CA GLN A 11 2.58 16.02 2.98
C GLN A 11 3.65 14.92 3.12
N SER A 12 3.32 13.82 3.79
CA SER A 12 4.23 12.71 4.06
C SER A 12 3.85 11.42 3.34
N SER A 13 2.82 11.49 2.49
CA SER A 13 2.36 10.38 1.68
C SER A 13 2.83 10.57 0.24
N ASN A 14 3.42 9.53 -0.33
CA ASN A 14 3.67 9.48 -1.76
C ASN A 14 2.47 8.81 -2.41
N TYR A 15 1.63 9.59 -3.08
CA TYR A 15 0.43 9.12 -3.77
C TYR A 15 0.27 9.78 -5.15
N PHE A 16 0.51 9.01 -6.21
CA PHE A 16 0.60 9.50 -7.59
C PHE A 16 -0.65 10.24 -8.10
N MET A 17 -1.84 9.88 -7.61
CA MET A 17 -3.08 10.53 -8.07
C MET A 17 -3.13 12.02 -7.71
N ARG A 18 -2.43 12.44 -6.66
CA ARG A 18 -2.37 13.86 -6.29
C ARG A 18 -1.61 14.67 -7.35
N ASP A 19 -0.44 14.17 -7.73
CA ASP A 19 0.38 14.74 -8.79
C ASP A 19 -0.33 14.65 -10.16
N PHE A 20 -1.06 13.57 -10.40
CA PHE A 20 -1.83 13.40 -11.64
C PHE A 20 -2.98 14.41 -11.75
N VAL A 21 -3.67 14.73 -10.64
CA VAL A 21 -4.68 15.80 -10.61
C VAL A 21 -4.06 17.16 -10.91
N GLU A 22 -2.88 17.45 -10.37
CA GLU A 22 -2.16 18.70 -10.66
C GLU A 22 -1.72 18.78 -12.12
N TYR A 23 -1.25 17.66 -12.69
CA TYR A 23 -0.91 17.54 -14.10
C TYR A 23 -2.12 17.81 -15.01
N GLU A 24 -3.27 17.16 -14.77
CA GLU A 24 -4.49 17.37 -15.56
C GLU A 24 -4.96 18.82 -15.50
N LYS A 25 -4.88 19.45 -14.32
CA LYS A 25 -5.22 20.88 -14.14
C LYS A 25 -4.29 21.77 -14.97
N GLY A 26 -2.98 21.52 -14.90
CA GLY A 26 -2.00 22.28 -15.70
C GLY A 26 -2.20 22.12 -17.20
N MET A 27 -2.47 20.90 -17.67
CA MET A 27 -2.77 20.64 -19.09
C MET A 27 -4.04 21.36 -19.55
N SER A 28 -5.09 21.36 -18.71
CA SER A 28 -6.34 22.07 -19.01
C SER A 28 -6.16 23.59 -19.06
N GLU A 29 -5.27 24.16 -18.25
CA GLU A 29 -4.96 25.60 -18.27
C GLU A 29 -4.20 25.99 -19.54
N ILE A 30 -3.17 25.22 -19.92
CA ILE A 30 -2.37 25.47 -21.13
C ILE A 30 -3.23 25.41 -22.41
N GLU A 31 -4.09 24.39 -22.53
CA GLU A 31 -5.00 24.25 -23.68
C GLU A 31 -6.14 25.25 -23.69
N GLY A 32 -6.46 25.87 -22.55
CA GLY A 32 -7.42 26.97 -22.49
C GLY A 32 -6.82 28.31 -22.93
N GLU A 33 -5.50 28.47 -22.81
CA GLU A 33 -4.74 29.66 -23.22
C GLU A 33 -4.33 29.60 -24.70
N GLU A 34 -3.95 28.41 -25.19
CA GLU A 34 -3.75 28.16 -26.62
C GLU A 34 -5.10 27.80 -27.25
N GLU A 35 -5.74 28.72 -27.97
CA GLU A 35 -6.92 28.40 -28.80
C GLU A 35 -6.50 27.44 -29.95
N VAL A 36 -6.32 26.16 -29.61
CA VAL A 36 -5.99 25.11 -30.58
C VAL A 36 -7.27 24.78 -31.34
N GLU A 37 -7.39 25.29 -32.57
CA GLU A 37 -8.50 24.99 -33.47
C GLU A 37 -8.70 23.46 -33.60
N GLY A 38 -9.80 22.96 -33.02
CA GLY A 38 -10.21 21.55 -33.08
C GLY A 38 -9.96 20.73 -31.79
N ALA A 39 -9.36 21.31 -30.76
CA ALA A 39 -9.25 20.66 -29.45
C ALA A 39 -10.59 20.78 -28.67
N VAL A 40 -11.09 19.65 -28.17
CA VAL A 40 -12.23 19.67 -27.23
C VAL A 40 -11.69 20.20 -25.89
N PRO A 41 -12.27 21.27 -25.31
CA PRO A 41 -11.80 21.79 -24.04
C PRO A 41 -11.84 20.69 -22.97
N ARG A 42 -10.69 20.41 -22.36
CA ARG A 42 -10.61 19.50 -21.20
C ARG A 42 -11.38 20.13 -20.04
N ASP A 43 -12.15 19.31 -19.34
CA ASP A 43 -12.77 19.72 -18.07
C ASP A 43 -11.73 19.58 -16.95
N PRO A 44 -11.36 20.67 -16.25
CA PRO A 44 -10.36 20.63 -15.17
C PRO A 44 -10.79 19.76 -13.99
N ASN A 45 -12.07 19.39 -13.90
CA ASN A 45 -12.59 18.51 -12.84
C ASN A 45 -12.68 17.04 -13.27
N THR A 46 -12.35 16.71 -14.51
CA THR A 46 -12.42 15.34 -15.05
C THR A 46 -11.01 14.77 -15.24
N LEU A 47 -10.74 13.63 -14.62
CA LEU A 47 -9.46 12.93 -14.77
C LEU A 47 -9.47 12.04 -16.01
N ASN A 48 -8.58 12.31 -16.97
CA ASN A 48 -8.45 11.49 -18.16
C ASN A 48 -7.31 10.47 -18.05
N PHE A 49 -7.61 9.25 -17.60
CA PHE A 49 -6.60 8.19 -17.48
C PHE A 49 -5.88 7.80 -18.79
N LYS A 50 -6.33 8.26 -19.96
CA LYS A 50 -5.56 8.11 -21.22
C LYS A 50 -4.27 8.91 -21.19
N ASP A 51 -4.27 10.04 -20.48
CA ASP A 51 -3.12 10.94 -20.35
C ASP A 51 -2.11 10.45 -19.29
N LEU A 52 -2.42 9.36 -18.58
CA LEU A 52 -1.52 8.74 -17.60
C LEU A 52 -0.19 8.30 -18.24
N ALA A 53 -0.19 7.84 -19.49
CA ALA A 53 1.03 7.49 -20.19
C ALA A 53 1.91 8.73 -20.44
N SER A 54 1.29 9.83 -20.86
CA SER A 54 1.95 11.12 -21.06
C SER A 54 2.51 11.66 -19.75
N PHE A 55 1.71 11.70 -18.68
CA PHE A 55 2.13 12.06 -17.32
C PHE A 55 3.42 11.35 -16.90
N LEU A 56 3.54 10.05 -17.15
CA LEU A 56 4.72 9.26 -16.77
C LEU A 56 5.96 9.47 -17.65
N GLU A 57 5.86 10.20 -18.75
CA GLU A 57 7.01 10.62 -19.57
C GLU A 57 7.56 11.98 -19.15
N TRP A 58 6.78 12.80 -18.42
CA TRP A 58 7.23 14.09 -17.94
C TRP A 58 8.39 13.92 -16.95
N PRO A 59 9.51 14.68 -17.09
CA PRO A 59 10.69 14.55 -16.23
C PRO A 59 10.38 14.64 -14.73
N GLU A 60 9.41 15.47 -14.37
CA GLU A 60 8.96 15.73 -13.00
C GLU A 60 8.29 14.50 -12.39
N TYR A 61 7.56 13.71 -13.17
CA TYR A 61 6.70 12.62 -12.68
C TYR A 61 7.21 11.23 -13.06
N LYS A 62 8.28 11.14 -13.86
CA LYS A 62 8.86 9.88 -14.36
C LYS A 62 9.17 8.87 -13.26
N TYR A 63 9.47 9.32 -12.04
CA TYR A 63 9.75 8.44 -10.91
C TYR A 63 8.55 7.56 -10.50
N TRP A 64 7.31 7.98 -10.81
CA TRP A 64 6.10 7.20 -10.53
C TRP A 64 6.05 5.87 -11.28
N ARG A 65 6.82 5.70 -12.36
CA ARG A 65 6.96 4.42 -13.06
C ARG A 65 7.43 3.28 -12.15
N GLY A 66 8.22 3.59 -11.11
CA GLY A 66 8.64 2.58 -10.13
C GLY A 66 7.52 2.09 -9.21
N PHE A 67 6.42 2.83 -9.13
CA PHE A 67 5.31 2.58 -8.19
C PHE A 67 4.03 2.11 -8.90
N LEU A 68 3.99 2.16 -10.23
CA LEU A 68 2.84 1.77 -11.04
C LEU A 68 3.17 0.54 -11.86
N ARG A 69 2.20 -0.36 -11.98
CA ARG A 69 2.28 -1.54 -12.84
C ARG A 69 1.06 -1.57 -13.74
N PHE A 70 1.31 -1.63 -15.04
CA PHE A 70 0.30 -1.77 -16.08
C PHE A 70 0.15 -3.23 -16.48
N LYS A 71 -1.02 -3.56 -17.02
CA LYS A 71 -1.28 -4.86 -17.62
C LYS A 71 -0.52 -4.99 -18.93
N ASP A 72 -0.08 -6.22 -19.24
CA ASP A 72 0.72 -6.48 -20.45
C ASP A 72 0.03 -5.97 -21.72
N ASN A 73 0.75 -5.17 -22.51
CA ASN A 73 0.28 -4.54 -23.75
C ASN A 73 -0.98 -3.67 -23.61
N SER A 74 -1.25 -3.11 -22.43
CA SER A 74 -2.39 -2.23 -22.17
C SER A 74 -1.98 -0.97 -21.40
N THR A 75 -2.79 0.08 -21.52
CA THR A 75 -2.71 1.29 -20.69
C THR A 75 -3.52 1.17 -19.39
N GLU A 76 -4.15 0.01 -19.16
CA GLU A 76 -4.88 -0.31 -17.93
C GLU A 76 -3.90 -0.46 -16.76
N LEU A 77 -4.09 0.37 -15.72
CA LEU A 77 -3.37 0.26 -14.45
C LEU A 77 -3.79 -1.02 -13.71
N GLU A 78 -2.84 -1.93 -13.49
CA GLU A 78 -3.05 -3.22 -12.82
C GLU A 78 -2.82 -3.12 -11.31
N ARG A 79 -1.70 -2.48 -10.90
CA ARG A 79 -1.34 -2.30 -9.49
C ARG A 79 -0.64 -0.98 -9.29
N PHE A 80 -0.78 -0.39 -8.11
CA PHE A 80 0.01 0.75 -7.69
C PHE A 80 0.46 0.58 -6.24
N PHE A 81 1.52 1.29 -5.89
CA PHE A 81 2.03 1.37 -4.54
C PHE A 81 1.98 2.83 -4.07
N PHE A 82 1.56 3.04 -2.83
CA PHE A 82 1.63 4.35 -2.18
C PHE A 82 2.23 4.16 -0.80
N THR A 83 2.97 5.16 -0.33
CA THR A 83 3.60 5.15 0.99
C THR A 83 3.05 6.27 1.84
N THR A 84 3.14 6.10 3.15
CA THR A 84 2.72 7.10 4.14
C THR A 84 3.67 7.04 5.32
N ALA A 85 4.13 8.20 5.79
CA ALA A 85 5.02 8.27 6.94
C ALA A 85 4.24 8.47 8.24
N TYR A 86 4.75 7.85 9.30
CA TYR A 86 4.24 7.96 10.66
C TYR A 86 5.34 8.45 11.58
N HIS A 87 4.96 8.96 12.76
CA HIS A 87 5.91 9.45 13.75
C HIS A 87 5.61 9.01 15.17
N GLY A 88 6.59 9.25 16.03
CA GLY A 88 6.50 9.03 17.47
C GLY A 88 6.98 7.64 17.88
N GLU A 89 6.64 7.28 19.11
CA GLU A 89 7.13 6.07 19.76
C GLU A 89 6.59 4.78 19.15
N GLU A 90 5.56 4.85 18.29
CA GLU A 90 5.00 3.71 17.56
C GLU A 90 6.03 3.01 16.67
N LEU A 91 7.07 3.75 16.25
CA LEU A 91 8.18 3.20 15.48
C LEU A 91 9.34 2.71 16.33
N ARG A 92 9.32 2.86 17.66
CA ARG A 92 10.48 2.52 18.52
C ARG A 92 10.37 1.15 19.16
N GLU A 93 9.18 0.80 19.64
CA GLU A 93 8.94 -0.44 20.39
C GLU A 93 8.21 -1.47 19.54
N TRP A 94 8.67 -2.73 19.55
CA TRP A 94 8.08 -3.82 18.75
C TRP A 94 6.58 -4.01 18.96
N ILE A 95 6.12 -3.95 20.21
CA ILE A 95 4.68 -4.10 20.56
C ILE A 95 3.86 -2.95 19.97
N ARG A 96 4.44 -1.75 19.86
CA ARG A 96 3.76 -0.59 19.30
C ARG A 96 3.73 -0.64 17.77
N ARG A 97 4.84 -1.10 17.15
CA ARG A 97 4.89 -1.39 15.71
C ARG A 97 3.83 -2.43 15.32
N ASP A 98 3.64 -3.47 16.13
CA ASP A 98 2.58 -4.47 15.93
C ASP A 98 1.18 -3.84 15.95
N LYS A 99 0.87 -3.04 16.98
CA LYS A 99 -0.41 -2.33 17.07
C LYS A 99 -0.66 -1.42 15.86
N MET A 100 0.34 -0.63 15.48
CA MET A 100 0.28 0.23 14.30
C MET A 100 0.03 -0.57 13.02
N LEU A 101 0.75 -1.69 12.82
CA LEU A 101 0.57 -2.56 11.65
C LEU A 101 -0.84 -3.16 11.60
N LYS A 102 -1.42 -3.53 12.75
CA LYS A 102 -2.81 -3.99 12.85
C LYS A 102 -3.82 -2.91 12.54
N GLU A 103 -3.60 -1.68 13.00
CA GLU A 103 -4.46 -0.55 12.64
C GLU A 103 -4.44 -0.30 11.13
N TRP A 104 -3.26 -0.36 10.50
CA TRP A 104 -3.11 -0.24 9.05
C TRP A 104 -3.85 -1.35 8.31
N ARG A 105 -3.69 -2.61 8.75
CA ARG A 105 -4.39 -3.76 8.18
C ARG A 105 -5.90 -3.63 8.35
N ALA A 106 -6.38 -3.20 9.53
CA ALA A 106 -7.81 -2.97 9.76
C ALA A 106 -8.39 -1.88 8.85
N VAL A 107 -7.63 -0.82 8.55
CA VAL A 107 -8.04 0.20 7.58
C VAL A 107 -8.16 -0.40 6.18
N VAL A 108 -7.14 -1.16 5.75
CA VAL A 108 -7.07 -1.80 4.43
C VAL A 108 -8.12 -2.89 4.26
N ASP A 109 -8.41 -3.65 5.31
CA ASP A 109 -9.39 -4.73 5.31
C ASP A 109 -10.80 -4.26 4.92
N ARG A 110 -11.13 -3.00 5.18
CA ARG A 110 -12.39 -2.38 4.76
C ARG A 110 -12.54 -2.26 3.24
N TYR A 111 -11.43 -2.21 2.51
CA TYR A 111 -11.41 -2.06 1.05
C TYR A 111 -11.15 -3.38 0.32
N LYS A 112 -10.88 -4.48 1.05
CA LYS A 112 -10.68 -5.82 0.48
C LYS A 112 -11.81 -6.33 -0.45
N PRO A 113 -13.10 -6.03 -0.19
CA PRO A 113 -14.18 -6.47 -1.09
C PRO A 113 -14.12 -5.83 -2.48
N GLU A 114 -13.59 -4.61 -2.57
CA GLU A 114 -13.52 -3.84 -3.81
C GLU A 114 -12.17 -3.99 -4.50
N PHE A 115 -11.10 -4.12 -3.71
CA PHE A 115 -9.73 -4.08 -4.19
C PHE A 115 -8.87 -5.16 -3.53
N ASN A 116 -7.96 -5.76 -4.29
CA ASN A 116 -6.93 -6.66 -3.74
C ASN A 116 -5.80 -5.84 -3.10
N VAL A 117 -6.02 -5.37 -1.87
CA VAL A 117 -5.10 -4.48 -1.15
C VAL A 117 -4.41 -5.22 -0.02
N SER A 118 -3.12 -4.95 0.13
CA SER A 118 -2.27 -5.46 1.21
C SER A 118 -1.39 -4.36 1.78
N VAL A 119 -1.02 -4.48 3.04
CA VAL A 119 -0.05 -3.59 3.69
C VAL A 119 1.33 -4.23 3.62
N TYR A 120 2.30 -3.47 3.10
CA TYR A 120 3.72 -3.83 3.13
C TYR A 120 4.44 -3.03 4.22
N TYR A 121 5.21 -3.72 5.05
CA TYR A 121 6.09 -3.13 6.07
C TYR A 121 7.28 -4.06 6.29
N ASP A 122 8.50 -3.51 6.30
CA ASP A 122 9.74 -4.32 6.26
C ASP A 122 9.85 -5.32 7.42
N ASP A 123 9.39 -4.93 8.61
CA ASP A 123 9.43 -5.77 9.82
C ASP A 123 8.18 -6.64 10.03
N ALA A 124 7.20 -6.60 9.10
CA ALA A 124 5.90 -7.27 9.28
C ALA A 124 6.04 -8.77 9.56
N ILE A 125 6.98 -9.45 8.90
CA ILE A 125 7.20 -10.90 9.08
C ILE A 125 7.61 -11.21 10.52
N TYR A 126 8.48 -10.40 11.12
CA TYR A 126 8.91 -10.61 12.50
C TYR A 126 7.79 -10.32 13.49
N LEU A 127 7.00 -9.28 13.25
CA LEU A 127 5.84 -8.94 14.07
C LEU A 127 4.80 -10.06 14.06
N ASP A 128 4.50 -10.62 12.89
CA ASP A 128 3.55 -11.72 12.72
C ASP A 128 4.03 -13.02 13.40
N LEU A 129 5.34 -13.25 13.45
CA LEU A 129 5.91 -14.40 14.18
C LEU A 129 5.78 -14.24 15.70
N ILE A 130 5.99 -13.03 16.24
CA ILE A 130 5.93 -12.77 17.68
C ILE A 130 4.57 -13.18 18.25
N GLU A 131 3.50 -12.91 17.52
CA GLU A 131 2.13 -13.25 17.90
C GLU A 131 1.88 -14.77 17.96
N ASN A 132 2.53 -15.51 17.06
CA ASN A 132 2.34 -16.95 16.91
C ASN A 132 3.22 -17.77 17.86
N MET A 133 4.31 -17.19 18.38
CA MET A 133 5.26 -17.88 19.28
C MET A 133 4.61 -18.63 20.46
N PRO A 134 3.62 -18.08 21.20
CA PRO A 134 2.99 -18.79 22.31
C PRO A 134 2.25 -20.05 21.85
N THR A 135 1.51 -19.93 20.74
CA THR A 135 0.75 -21.04 20.14
C THR A 135 1.69 -22.13 19.64
N ASP A 136 2.75 -21.75 18.92
CA ASP A 136 3.75 -22.68 18.41
C ASP A 136 4.49 -23.42 19.55
N THR A 137 4.80 -22.69 20.63
CA THR A 137 5.43 -23.27 21.83
C THR A 137 4.52 -24.30 22.48
N TRP A 138 3.24 -23.97 22.64
CA TRP A 138 2.26 -24.89 23.22
C TRP A 138 2.07 -26.13 22.36
N GLN A 139 1.90 -25.97 21.05
CA GLN A 139 1.70 -27.07 20.11
C GLN A 139 2.93 -27.99 20.07
N THR A 140 4.13 -27.41 20.04
CA THR A 140 5.40 -28.17 20.08
C THR A 140 5.51 -28.97 21.38
N ARG A 141 5.16 -28.36 22.52
CA ARG A 141 5.15 -29.06 23.82
C ARG A 141 4.14 -30.21 23.86
N ALA A 142 2.93 -29.99 23.34
CA ALA A 142 1.89 -31.01 23.28
C ALA A 142 2.31 -32.19 22.38
N ALA A 143 2.90 -31.89 21.21
CA ALA A 143 3.43 -32.91 20.29
C ALA A 143 4.56 -33.73 20.93
N ALA A 144 5.51 -33.08 21.62
CA ALA A 144 6.59 -33.76 22.32
C ALA A 144 6.07 -34.70 23.43
N LYS A 145 5.05 -34.27 24.18
CA LYS A 145 4.40 -35.12 25.20
C LYS A 145 3.67 -36.31 24.57
N ARG A 146 3.06 -36.13 23.39
CA ARG A 146 2.39 -37.23 22.68
C ARG A 146 3.38 -38.25 22.13
N LEU A 147 4.50 -37.81 21.57
CA LEU A 147 5.59 -38.66 21.06
C LEU A 147 6.21 -39.52 22.16
N THR A 148 6.53 -38.91 23.31
CA THR A 148 7.06 -39.65 24.46
C THR A 148 6.06 -40.69 24.95
N HIS A 149 4.78 -40.35 25.06
CA HIS A 149 3.74 -41.32 25.45
C HIS A 149 3.62 -42.49 24.46
N PHE A 150 3.65 -42.22 23.15
CA PHE A 150 3.57 -43.24 22.10
C PHE A 150 4.75 -44.22 22.14
N HIS A 151 5.95 -43.72 22.44
CA HIS A 151 7.17 -44.53 22.53
C HIS A 151 7.18 -45.45 23.77
N PHE A 152 6.51 -45.06 24.85
CA PHE A 152 6.32 -45.90 26.03
C PHE A 152 5.22 -46.96 25.84
N THR A 153 4.17 -46.68 25.07
CA THR A 153 3.10 -47.66 24.78
C THR A 153 3.47 -48.69 23.72
N THR A 154 4.40 -48.40 22.80
CA THR A 154 4.84 -49.32 21.73
C THR A 154 6.04 -50.20 22.10
N ARG A 155 6.67 -49.98 23.27
CA ARG A 155 7.79 -50.78 23.80
C ARG A 155 7.37 -51.84 24.84
N LYS A 156 6.11 -52.28 24.84
CA LYS A 156 5.64 -53.42 25.66
C LYS A 156 5.20 -54.57 24.77
#